data_AF-A0A2V9WFJ3-F1
#
_entry.id   AF-A0A2V9WFJ3-F1
#
_cell.length_a   1.000
_cell.length_b   1.000
_cell.length_c   1.000
_cell.angle_alpha   90.00
_cell.angle_beta   90.00
_cell.angle_gamma   90.00
#
_symmetry.space_group_name_H-M   'P 1'
#
loop_
_entity.id
_entity.type
_entity.pdbx_description
1 polymer ?
#
loop_
_entity_poly.entity_id
_entity_poly.type
_entity_poly.pdbx_seq_one_letter_code
_entity_poly.pdbx_strand_id
1 'polypeptide(L)'
;LPYPDFLLLESGAFCVMTDSGGVQEEAFSFRVPCITLRPSTERPEGISLGLNVIADMNPELAVKAVARYEARKAGDYDSFPNPYGDGHAGERIARLCMKYLRNGKRERHVSPEGPGHVLVSVDNILRDDRVLSYLDPGGNAAISAPLSNRRDGWKAMVVN
;
A
#
# COMPACT_ATOMS: atom_id res chain seq x y z
N LEU A 1 8.89 11.23 -16.16
CA LEU A 1 10.22 10.72 -15.73
C LEU A 1 10.43 9.35 -16.36
N PRO A 2 11.66 8.96 -16.73
CA PRO A 2 11.98 7.57 -17.00
C PRO A 2 11.65 6.70 -15.79
N TYR A 3 11.24 5.45 -16.01
CA TYR A 3 10.78 4.56 -14.93
C TYR A 3 11.84 4.31 -13.84
N PRO A 4 13.13 4.08 -14.14
CA PRO A 4 14.14 3.93 -13.09
C PRO A 4 14.30 5.17 -12.21
N ASP A 5 14.23 6.37 -12.79
CA ASP A 5 14.32 7.63 -12.06
C ASP A 5 13.07 7.84 -11.18
N PHE A 6 11.91 7.41 -11.68
CA PHE A 6 10.67 7.39 -10.92
C PHE A 6 10.76 6.48 -9.69
N LEU A 7 11.25 5.24 -9.84
CA LEU A 7 11.43 4.31 -8.72
C LEU A 7 12.43 4.82 -7.67
N LEU A 8 13.51 5.47 -8.12
CA LEU A 8 14.48 6.11 -7.21
C LEU A 8 13.83 7.23 -6.40
N LEU A 9 12.98 8.03 -7.04
CA LEU A 9 12.26 9.11 -6.37
C LEU A 9 11.21 8.56 -5.40
N GLU A 10 10.49 7.53 -5.81
CA GLU A 10 9.49 6.84 -5.01
C GLU A 10 10.10 6.22 -3.75
N SER A 11 11.14 5.39 -3.91
CA SER A 11 11.81 4.71 -2.78
C SER A 11 12.46 5.65 -1.77
N GLY A 12 12.77 6.89 -2.18
CA GLY A 12 13.31 7.93 -1.31
C GLY A 12 12.27 8.93 -0.78
N ALA A 13 10.99 8.78 -1.14
CA ALA A 13 9.95 9.74 -0.76
C ALA A 13 9.56 9.60 0.73
N PHE A 14 9.10 10.70 1.33
CA PHE A 14 8.51 10.64 2.67
C PHE A 14 7.18 9.86 2.66
N CYS A 15 6.35 10.17 1.67
CA CYS A 15 5.14 9.45 1.32
C CYS A 15 4.83 9.67 -0.17
N VAL A 16 3.99 8.80 -0.71
CA VAL A 16 3.45 8.87 -2.07
C VAL A 16 1.96 9.21 -1.99
N MET A 17 1.49 10.10 -2.84
CA MET A 17 0.07 10.35 -3.09
C MET A 17 -0.22 9.94 -4.53
N THR A 18 -1.15 9.00 -4.74
CA THR A 18 -1.36 8.40 -6.06
C THR A 18 -2.79 7.89 -6.27
N ASP A 19 -3.27 7.88 -7.51
CA ASP A 19 -4.48 7.17 -7.93
C ASP A 19 -4.17 5.82 -8.63
N SER A 20 -2.89 5.54 -8.88
CA SER A 20 -2.40 4.34 -9.56
C SER A 20 -2.34 3.14 -8.62
N GLY A 21 -2.93 2.01 -9.04
CA GLY A 21 -2.85 0.74 -8.32
C GLY A 21 -1.43 0.14 -8.33
N GLY A 22 -0.69 0.30 -9.44
CA GLY A 22 0.69 -0.18 -9.53
C GLY A 22 1.61 0.55 -8.56
N VAL A 23 1.48 1.88 -8.48
CA VAL A 23 2.27 2.70 -7.54
C VAL A 23 1.92 2.38 -6.08
N GLN A 24 0.68 1.97 -5.78
CA GLN A 24 0.34 1.48 -4.43
C GLN A 24 1.12 0.21 -4.06
N GLU A 25 1.32 -0.73 -5.00
CA GLU A 25 2.12 -1.94 -4.80
C GLU A 25 3.63 -1.63 -4.71
N GLU A 26 4.11 -0.70 -5.54
CA GLU A 26 5.51 -0.24 -5.56
C GLU A 26 5.87 0.45 -4.23
N ALA A 27 5.08 1.43 -3.80
CA ALA A 27 5.25 2.11 -2.52
C ALA A 27 5.24 1.13 -1.34
N PHE A 28 4.34 0.13 -1.35
CA PHE A 28 4.35 -0.93 -0.35
C PHE A 28 5.66 -1.70 -0.36
N SER A 29 6.13 -2.09 -1.54
CA SER A 29 7.36 -2.86 -1.71
C SER A 29 8.59 -2.10 -1.21
N PHE A 30 8.61 -0.76 -1.36
CA PHE A 30 9.65 0.12 -0.84
C PHE A 30 9.48 0.52 0.63
N ARG A 31 8.41 0.09 1.31
CA ARG A 31 8.06 0.53 2.69
C ARG A 31 7.82 2.04 2.79
N VAL A 32 7.37 2.65 1.70
CA VAL A 32 7.03 4.07 1.64
C VAL A 32 5.53 4.22 1.87
N PRO A 33 5.10 5.07 2.82
CA PRO A 33 3.69 5.33 3.06
C PRO A 33 3.00 5.87 1.82
N CYS A 34 1.76 5.44 1.60
CA CYS A 34 0.95 5.82 0.46
C CYS A 34 -0.35 6.52 0.89
N ILE A 35 -0.86 7.40 0.05
CA ILE A 35 -2.16 8.04 0.17
C ILE A 35 -2.88 7.86 -1.18
N THR A 36 -3.89 7.00 -1.18
CA THR A 36 -4.70 6.74 -2.37
C THR A 36 -5.68 7.89 -2.60
N LEU A 37 -5.60 8.52 -3.77
CA LEU A 37 -6.43 9.67 -4.18
C LEU A 37 -7.73 9.28 -4.89
N ARG A 38 -8.21 8.06 -4.66
CA ARG A 38 -9.46 7.50 -5.22
C ARG A 38 -10.44 7.17 -4.10
N PRO A 39 -11.74 6.99 -4.38
CA PRO A 39 -12.73 6.63 -3.37
C PRO A 39 -12.57 5.20 -2.83
N SER A 40 -11.84 4.35 -3.57
CA SER A 40 -11.61 2.96 -3.21
C SER A 40 -10.31 2.40 -3.78
N THR A 41 -9.88 1.26 -3.22
CA THR A 41 -8.74 0.48 -3.72
C THR A 41 -9.03 -1.02 -3.69
N GLU A 42 -8.49 -1.72 -4.68
CA GLU A 42 -8.40 -3.17 -4.76
C GLU A 42 -7.15 -3.77 -4.07
N ARG A 43 -6.39 -2.94 -3.34
CA ARG A 43 -5.16 -3.30 -2.59
C ARG A 43 -5.39 -3.14 -1.07
N PRO A 44 -6.20 -4.02 -0.44
CA PRO A 44 -6.56 -3.89 0.97
C PRO A 44 -5.38 -4.09 1.93
N GLU A 45 -4.29 -4.71 1.48
CA GLU A 45 -3.16 -5.13 2.33
C GLU A 45 -2.42 -3.91 2.89
N GLY A 46 -2.13 -2.92 2.03
CA GLY A 46 -1.51 -1.66 2.45
C GLY A 46 -2.38 -0.87 3.44
N ILE A 47 -3.70 -0.91 3.25
CA ILE A 47 -4.64 -0.24 4.15
C ILE A 47 -4.68 -0.94 5.51
N SER A 48 -4.80 -2.27 5.51
CA SER A 48 -4.90 -3.09 6.73
C SER A 48 -3.67 -2.96 7.64
N LEU A 49 -2.51 -2.72 7.03
CA LEU A 49 -1.22 -2.52 7.72
C LEU A 49 -0.93 -1.05 8.05
N GLY A 50 -1.82 -0.13 7.66
CA GLY A 50 -1.66 1.30 7.91
C GLY A 50 -0.49 1.94 7.18
N LEU A 51 -0.01 1.29 6.12
CA LEU A 51 1.01 1.82 5.19
C LEU A 51 0.36 2.63 4.06
N ASN A 52 -0.94 2.44 3.81
CA ASN A 52 -1.71 3.21 2.85
C ASN A 52 -3.00 3.76 3.50
N VAL A 53 -3.47 4.92 3.05
CA VAL A 53 -4.74 5.55 3.48
C VAL A 53 -5.49 6.03 2.25
N ILE A 54 -6.80 5.82 2.21
CA ILE A 54 -7.66 6.35 1.15
C ILE A 54 -8.11 7.76 1.53
N ALA A 55 -7.77 8.75 0.71
CA ALA A 55 -8.13 10.15 0.92
C ALA A 55 -9.20 10.65 -0.07
N ASP A 56 -9.42 9.99 -1.22
CA ASP A 56 -10.44 10.40 -2.20
C ASP A 56 -10.44 11.91 -2.52
N MET A 57 -9.27 12.43 -2.89
CA MET A 57 -9.06 13.86 -3.17
C MET A 57 -9.43 14.83 -2.03
N ASN A 58 -9.70 14.34 -0.81
CA ASN A 58 -10.01 15.15 0.37
C ASN A 58 -8.70 15.67 1.00
N PRO A 59 -8.43 16.99 0.95
CA PRO A 59 -7.20 17.56 1.48
C PRO A 59 -7.04 17.38 2.99
N GLU A 60 -8.14 17.43 3.75
CA GLU A 60 -8.11 17.26 5.21
C GLU A 60 -7.69 15.84 5.59
N LEU A 61 -8.18 14.82 4.88
CA LEU A 61 -7.77 13.42 5.07
C LEU A 61 -6.30 13.22 4.69
N ALA A 62 -5.85 13.81 3.58
CA ALA A 62 -4.45 13.74 3.18
C ALA A 62 -3.51 14.37 4.23
N VAL A 63 -3.88 15.54 4.79
CA VAL A 63 -3.11 16.19 5.87
C VAL A 63 -3.09 15.34 7.14
N LYS A 64 -4.23 14.76 7.54
CA LYS A 64 -4.30 13.83 8.68
C LYS A 64 -3.41 12.60 8.47
N ALA A 65 -3.38 12.04 7.25
CA ALA A 65 -2.53 10.91 6.91
C ALA A 65 -1.03 11.26 6.97
N VAL A 66 -0.64 12.43 6.44
CA VAL A 66 0.74 12.93 6.53
C VAL A 66 1.19 13.07 7.99
N ALA A 67 0.39 13.72 8.83
CA ALA A 67 0.72 13.90 10.25
C ALA A 67 0.77 12.57 11.03
N ARG A 68 0.00 11.55 10.62
CA ARG A 68 0.17 10.17 11.12
C ARG A 68 1.52 9.59 10.73
N TYR A 69 1.94 9.74 9.48
CA TYR A 69 3.23 9.25 9.00
C TYR A 69 4.43 9.99 9.61
N GLU A 70 4.26 11.24 10.04
CA GLU A 70 5.29 11.97 10.79
C GLU A 70 5.49 11.41 12.21
N ALA A 71 4.41 10.95 12.84
CA ALA A 71 4.44 10.42 14.20
C ALA A 71 4.98 8.98 14.28
N ARG A 72 5.21 8.31 13.14
CA ARG A 72 5.70 6.94 13.09
C ARG A 72 7.13 6.82 13.63
N LYS A 73 7.47 5.66 14.17
CA LYS A 73 8.85 5.31 14.52
C LYS A 73 9.53 4.61 13.35
N ALA A 74 10.85 4.77 13.27
CA ALA A 74 11.66 4.00 12.33
C ALA A 74 11.44 2.50 12.58
N GLY A 75 11.15 1.75 11.51
CA GLY A 75 10.90 0.30 11.57
C GLY A 75 9.45 -0.12 11.79
N ASP A 76 8.50 0.80 11.98
CA ASP A 76 7.07 0.46 12.14
C ASP A 76 6.51 -0.40 10.99
N TYR A 77 7.12 -0.31 9.81
CA TYR A 77 6.70 -1.02 8.60
C TYR A 77 7.62 -2.14 8.17
N ASP A 78 8.65 -2.50 8.94
CA ASP A 78 9.64 -3.53 8.54
C ASP A 78 9.20 -4.95 8.96
N SER A 79 8.17 -5.05 9.81
CA SER A 79 7.81 -6.28 10.53
C SER A 79 6.97 -7.29 9.73
N PHE A 80 6.32 -6.86 8.64
CA PHE A 80 5.43 -7.71 7.86
C PHE A 80 6.01 -8.09 6.49
N PRO A 81 5.70 -9.28 5.96
CA PRO A 81 6.14 -9.70 4.62
C PRO A 81 5.47 -8.84 3.52
N ASN A 82 6.10 -8.76 2.35
CA ASN A 82 5.48 -8.14 1.18
C ASN A 82 4.44 -9.10 0.57
N PRO A 83 3.13 -8.77 0.62
CA PRO A 83 2.09 -9.64 0.09
C PRO A 83 2.12 -9.75 -1.43
N TYR A 84 2.74 -8.78 -2.12
CA TYR A 84 2.82 -8.73 -3.59
C TYR A 84 3.95 -9.59 -4.15
N GLY A 85 4.88 -10.04 -3.29
CA GLY A 85 5.89 -11.02 -3.63
C GLY A 85 7.27 -10.73 -3.06
N ASP A 86 8.18 -11.63 -3.39
CA ASP A 86 9.57 -11.64 -2.91
C ASP A 86 10.58 -11.31 -4.03
N GLY A 87 10.10 -10.78 -5.15
CA GLY A 87 10.94 -10.44 -6.31
C GLY A 87 11.24 -11.59 -7.28
N HIS A 88 10.83 -12.83 -7.00
CA HIS A 88 11.12 -13.98 -7.86
C HIS A 88 9.96 -14.44 -8.76
N ALA A 89 8.95 -13.59 -8.98
CA ALA A 89 7.80 -13.91 -9.82
C ALA A 89 8.21 -14.30 -11.25
N GLY A 90 9.14 -13.56 -11.87
CA GLY A 90 9.62 -13.81 -13.23
C GLY A 90 10.27 -15.20 -13.39
N GLU A 91 11.13 -15.59 -12.45
CA GLU A 91 11.76 -16.91 -12.44
C GLU A 91 10.73 -18.04 -12.30
N ARG A 92 9.73 -17.86 -11.42
CA ARG A 92 8.65 -18.83 -11.23
C ARG A 92 7.82 -19.00 -12.49
N ILE A 93 7.44 -17.89 -13.13
CA ILE A 93 6.67 -17.91 -14.37
C ILE A 93 7.46 -18.58 -15.49
N ALA A 94 8.73 -18.19 -15.69
CA ALA A 94 9.58 -18.80 -16.71
C ALA A 94 9.73 -20.31 -16.50
N ARG A 95 9.94 -20.75 -15.25
CA ARG A 95 10.01 -22.18 -14.89
C ARG A 95 8.71 -22.93 -15.22
N LEU A 96 7.56 -22.35 -14.91
CA LEU A 96 6.25 -22.93 -15.23
C LEU A 96 6.02 -23.03 -16.74
N CYS A 97 6.33 -21.98 -17.49
CA CYS A 97 6.25 -21.98 -18.96
C CYS A 97 7.13 -23.06 -19.57
N MET A 98 8.40 -23.16 -19.15
CA MET A 98 9.33 -24.19 -19.66
C MET A 98 8.86 -25.60 -19.34
N LYS A 99 8.30 -25.82 -18.15
CA LYS A 99 7.73 -27.11 -17.76
C LYS A 99 6.51 -27.48 -18.60
N TYR A 100 5.62 -26.52 -18.86
CA TYR A 100 4.46 -26.71 -19.72
C TYR A 100 4.87 -27.07 -21.14
N LEU A 101 5.81 -26.33 -21.73
CA LEU A 101 6.29 -26.57 -23.09
C LEU A 101 6.97 -27.94 -23.25
N ARG A 102 7.67 -28.42 -22.21
CA ARG A 102 8.33 -29.74 -22.23
C ARG A 102 7.37 -30.91 -22.04
N ASN A 103 6.41 -30.77 -21.13
CA ASN A 103 5.63 -31.90 -20.63
C ASN A 103 4.17 -31.92 -21.11
N GLY A 104 3.72 -30.87 -21.81
CA GLY A 104 2.34 -30.71 -22.30
C GLY A 104 1.26 -30.62 -21.21
N LYS A 105 1.65 -30.63 -19.93
CA LYS A 105 0.73 -30.61 -18.78
C LYS A 105 0.78 -29.26 -18.09
N ARG A 106 -0.38 -28.60 -18.00
CA ARG A 106 -0.56 -27.40 -17.19
C ARG A 106 -0.67 -27.82 -15.74
N GLU A 107 0.27 -27.38 -14.91
CA GLU A 107 0.07 -27.50 -13.46
C GLU A 107 -1.00 -26.50 -13.03
N ARG A 108 -2.00 -27.00 -12.32
CA ARG A 108 -2.94 -26.12 -11.63
C ARG A 108 -2.21 -25.56 -10.42
N HIS A 109 -1.74 -24.33 -10.53
CA HIS A 109 -1.44 -23.55 -9.34
C HIS A 109 -2.77 -23.16 -8.70
N VAL A 110 -3.01 -23.68 -7.51
CA VAL A 110 -4.08 -23.18 -6.64
C VAL A 110 -3.41 -22.10 -5.81
N SER A 111 -3.77 -20.85 -6.06
CA SER A 111 -3.35 -19.77 -5.17
C SER A 111 -3.83 -20.13 -3.76
N PRO A 112 -3.03 -19.88 -2.70
CA PRO A 112 -3.58 -19.85 -1.35
C PRO A 112 -4.85 -19.00 -1.37
N GLU A 113 -5.90 -19.40 -0.65
CA GLU A 113 -7.09 -18.57 -0.44
C GLU A 113 -6.61 -17.22 0.10
N GLY A 114 -6.45 -16.24 -0.80
CA GLY A 114 -6.17 -14.87 -0.41
C GLY A 114 -7.41 -14.31 0.28
N PRO A 115 -7.32 -13.18 1.01
CA PRO A 115 -8.52 -12.39 1.19
C PRO A 115 -9.10 -12.20 -0.22
N GLY A 116 -10.39 -12.53 -0.43
CA GLY A 116 -11.02 -12.41 -1.75
C GLY A 116 -10.83 -10.99 -2.33
N HIS A 117 -11.33 -10.69 -3.52
CA HIS A 117 -11.30 -9.32 -4.04
C HIS A 117 -12.11 -8.38 -3.10
N VAL A 118 -11.45 -7.87 -2.06
CA VAL A 118 -12.03 -6.96 -1.06
C VAL A 118 -11.71 -5.56 -1.53
N LEU A 119 -12.75 -4.88 -2.01
CA LEU A 119 -12.68 -3.46 -2.31
C LEU A 119 -12.83 -2.68 -1.01
N VAL A 120 -11.87 -1.83 -0.69
CA VAL A 120 -11.93 -0.94 0.48
C VAL A 120 -12.30 0.45 0.00
N SER A 121 -13.30 1.11 0.62
CA SER A 121 -13.70 2.49 0.31
C SER A 121 -13.55 3.43 1.50
N VAL A 122 -13.57 4.74 1.24
CA VAL A 122 -13.58 5.78 2.29
C VAL A 122 -14.75 5.62 3.26
N ASP A 123 -15.89 5.11 2.79
CA ASP A 123 -17.08 4.90 3.62
C ASP A 123 -16.88 3.84 4.71
N ASN A 124 -15.88 2.96 4.56
CA ASN A 124 -15.53 1.91 5.52
C ASN A 124 -14.45 2.37 6.54
N ILE A 125 -14.02 3.63 6.50
CA ILE A 125 -13.04 4.20 7.43
C ILE A 125 -13.78 4.95 8.54
N LEU A 126 -13.65 4.50 9.81
CA LEU A 126 -14.22 5.23 10.95
C LEU A 126 -13.55 6.59 11.10
N ARG A 127 -14.35 7.65 11.02
CA ARG A 127 -13.95 9.04 11.24
C ARG A 127 -13.99 9.33 12.75
N ASP A 128 -12.84 9.25 13.41
CA ASP A 128 -12.63 9.95 14.69
C ASP A 128 -11.64 11.09 14.46
N ASP A 129 -12.00 12.30 14.89
CA ASP A 129 -11.21 13.52 14.71
C ASP A 129 -9.89 13.54 15.49
N ARG A 130 -9.62 12.50 16.28
CA ARG A 130 -8.38 12.34 17.04
C ARG A 130 -7.56 11.12 16.62
N VAL A 131 -8.14 10.18 15.85
CA VAL A 131 -7.52 8.91 15.46
C VAL A 131 -8.10 8.42 14.12
N LEU A 132 -7.25 8.21 13.11
CA LEU A 132 -7.65 7.45 11.92
C LEU A 132 -7.64 5.95 12.27
N SER A 133 -8.82 5.40 12.56
CA SER A 133 -9.02 4.00 12.97
C SER A 133 -9.52 3.19 11.78
N TYR A 134 -8.76 2.19 11.36
CA TYR A 134 -9.22 1.24 10.34
C TYR A 134 -10.10 0.18 10.98
N LEU A 135 -11.21 -0.21 10.36
CA LEU A 135 -11.99 -1.35 10.79
C LEU A 135 -11.58 -2.59 9.99
N ASP A 136 -11.34 -3.71 10.68
CA ASP A 136 -11.30 -5.01 10.01
C ASP A 136 -12.68 -5.34 9.40
N PRO A 137 -12.81 -6.36 8.53
CA PRO A 137 -14.10 -6.78 7.98
C PRO A 137 -15.17 -7.19 9.04
N GLY A 138 -14.77 -7.38 10.30
CA GLY A 138 -15.65 -7.64 11.45
C GLY A 138 -16.04 -6.40 12.24
N GLY A 139 -15.58 -5.20 11.84
CA GLY A 139 -15.90 -3.94 12.51
C GLY A 139 -15.01 -3.63 13.72
N ASN A 140 -13.85 -4.27 13.89
CA ASN A 140 -12.92 -3.99 14.99
C ASN A 140 -11.81 -3.00 14.58
N ALA A 141 -11.42 -2.09 15.47
CA ALA A 141 -10.35 -1.13 15.22
C ALA A 141 -8.97 -1.82 15.10
N ALA A 142 -8.31 -1.67 13.95
CA ALA A 142 -7.07 -2.38 13.61
C ALA A 142 -5.78 -1.61 14.00
N ILE A 143 -5.72 -0.28 13.90
CA ILE A 143 -4.51 0.53 14.22
C ILE A 143 -4.88 1.96 14.64
N SER A 144 -4.26 2.51 15.70
CA SER A 144 -4.38 3.91 16.15
C SER A 144 -2.99 4.59 16.29
N ALA A 145 -2.85 5.84 15.81
CA ALA A 145 -1.64 6.64 15.99
C ALA A 145 -1.96 8.14 16.15
N PRO A 146 -1.33 8.86 17.11
CA PRO A 146 -1.56 10.28 17.36
C PRO A 146 -0.87 11.20 16.33
N LEU A 147 -1.47 12.35 16.03
CA LEU A 147 -0.94 13.37 15.12
C LEU A 147 0.18 14.15 15.82
N SER A 148 1.39 14.21 15.24
CA SER A 148 2.49 15.02 15.78
C SER A 148 2.75 16.25 14.91
N ASN A 149 3.03 17.40 15.54
CA ASN A 149 3.36 18.65 14.86
C ASN A 149 4.87 18.78 14.68
N ARG A 150 5.44 18.40 13.53
CA ARG A 150 6.79 18.86 13.15
C ARG A 150 6.83 19.29 11.69
N ARG A 151 7.01 20.59 11.48
CA ARG A 151 7.25 21.20 10.16
C ARG A 151 8.77 21.30 9.97
N ASP A 152 9.30 20.64 8.94
CA ASP A 152 10.33 21.14 8.00
C ASP A 152 10.87 20.01 7.08
N GLY A 153 10.82 20.21 5.75
CA GLY A 153 11.72 19.53 4.79
C GLY A 153 11.23 18.32 3.99
N TRP A 154 9.96 17.91 4.08
CA TRP A 154 9.51 16.68 3.40
C TRP A 154 9.31 16.83 1.88
N LYS A 155 9.72 15.82 1.11
CA LYS A 155 9.33 15.65 -0.30
C LYS A 155 8.26 14.55 -0.37
N ALA A 156 7.00 14.94 -0.53
CA ALA A 156 5.93 14.02 -0.92
C ALA A 156 5.96 13.86 -2.44
N MET A 157 5.88 12.62 -2.93
CA MET A 157 5.72 12.36 -4.36
C MET A 157 4.23 12.33 -4.69
N VAL A 158 3.78 13.17 -5.62
CA VAL A 158 2.39 13.14 -6.11
C VAL A 158 2.41 12.62 -7.54
N VAL A 159 1.66 11.55 -7.79
CA VAL A 159 1.60 10.86 -9.08
C VAL A 159 0.14 10.67 -9.46
N ASN A 160 -0.15 10.72 -10.74
CA ASN A 160 -1.46 10.47 -11.34
C ASN A 160 -1.28 9.56 -12.56
#